data_AF-K9PAB4-F1
#
_entry.id   AF-K9PAB4-F1
#
_cell.length_a   1.000
_cell.length_b   1.000
_cell.length_c   1.000
_cell.angle_alpha   90.00
_cell.angle_beta   90.00
_cell.angle_gamma   90.00
#
_symmetry.space_group_name_H-M   'P 1'
#
loop_
_entity.id
_entity.type
_entity.pdbx_description
1 polymer ?
#
loop_
_entity_poly.entity_id
_entity_poly.type
_entity_poly.pdbx_seq_one_letter_code
_entity_poly.pdbx_strand_id
1 'polypeptide(L)'
;MRSDLPGGLRPYKRTPIFDAATVPAALRAQHSTRAGVWARVVVLEGSLPFRFLEPDEELVVLTPERPGIVAPTQRHQAEPGPGVRFYVEFHRAEPPLPSAPQTA
;
A
#
# COMPACT_ATOMS: atom_id res chain seq x y z
N MET A 1 -11.85 3.82 -0.04
CA MET A 1 -10.43 4.13 0.21
C MET A 1 -10.29 5.19 1.31
N ARG A 2 -9.28 5.09 2.20
CA ARG A 2 -8.92 6.19 3.15
C ARG A 2 -8.00 7.21 2.47
N SER A 3 -8.17 8.49 2.78
CA SER A 3 -7.36 9.58 2.20
C SER A 3 -6.03 9.82 2.92
N ASP A 4 -5.95 9.47 4.21
CA ASP A 4 -4.78 9.76 5.05
C ASP A 4 -4.46 8.64 6.04
N LEU A 5 -3.21 8.60 6.50
CA LEU A 5 -2.78 7.73 7.59
C LEU A 5 -3.43 8.16 8.92
N PRO A 6 -3.81 7.22 9.81
CA PRO A 6 -4.16 7.55 11.18
C PRO A 6 -3.05 8.32 11.90
N GLY A 7 -3.44 9.21 12.81
CA GLY A 7 -2.50 9.89 13.70
C GLY A 7 -1.72 8.90 14.58
N GLY A 8 -0.51 9.31 15.01
CA GLY A 8 0.33 8.50 15.89
C GLY A 8 1.15 7.40 15.19
N LEU A 9 0.96 7.18 13.89
CA LEU A 9 1.83 6.26 13.13
C LEU A 9 3.17 6.91 12.78
N ARG A 10 4.21 6.09 12.65
CA ARG A 10 5.55 6.49 12.21
C ARG A 10 6.03 5.60 11.05
N PRO A 11 6.65 6.17 10.00
CA PRO A 11 7.29 5.39 8.96
C PRO A 11 8.48 4.63 9.55
N TYR A 12 8.63 3.35 9.21
CA TYR A 12 9.77 2.54 9.66
C TYR A 12 10.49 1.82 8.53
N LYS A 13 9.87 1.70 7.34
CA LYS A 13 10.45 1.08 6.16
C LYS A 13 9.90 1.73 4.90
N ARG A 14 10.74 1.87 3.89
CA ARG A 14 10.38 2.30 2.54
C ARG A 14 10.99 1.35 1.51
N THR A 15 10.28 1.06 0.43
CA THR A 15 10.82 0.28 -0.70
C THR A 15 11.70 1.16 -1.59
N PRO A 16 12.54 0.55 -2.47
CA PRO A 16 13.02 1.26 -3.65
C PRO A 16 11.87 1.81 -4.49
N ILE A 17 12.19 2.70 -5.42
CA ILE A 17 11.26 3.12 -6.46
C ILE A 17 11.10 1.95 -7.44
N PHE A 18 9.84 1.62 -7.72
CA PHE A 18 9.45 0.66 -8.73
C PHE A 18 8.86 1.36 -9.95
N ASP A 19 8.98 0.69 -11.08
CA ASP A 19 8.29 0.96 -12.33
C ASP A 19 7.63 -0.34 -12.84
N ALA A 20 7.02 -0.29 -14.03
CA ALA A 20 6.37 -1.45 -14.65
C ALA A 20 7.31 -2.63 -14.95
N ALA A 21 8.63 -2.46 -14.95
CA ALA A 21 9.59 -3.53 -15.21
C ALA A 21 10.19 -4.08 -13.91
N THR A 22 10.37 -3.23 -12.91
CA THR A 22 11.09 -3.54 -11.66
C THR A 22 10.19 -3.89 -10.49
N VAL A 23 8.89 -3.58 -10.56
CA VAL A 23 7.92 -3.95 -9.52
C VAL A 23 7.85 -5.49 -9.35
N PRO A 24 8.08 -6.01 -8.13
CA PRO A 24 8.01 -7.44 -7.84
C PRO A 24 6.64 -8.03 -8.17
N ALA A 25 6.61 -9.27 -8.68
CA ALA A 25 5.38 -9.99 -8.98
C ALA A 25 4.41 -10.07 -7.78
N ALA A 26 4.96 -10.17 -6.57
CA ALA A 26 4.17 -10.21 -5.33
C ALA A 26 3.31 -8.96 -5.11
N LEU A 27 3.75 -7.78 -5.57
CA LEU A 27 2.96 -6.54 -5.45
C LEU A 27 1.89 -6.41 -6.55
N ARG A 28 2.03 -7.18 -7.63
CA ARG A 28 1.03 -7.26 -8.71
C ARG A 28 -0.10 -8.23 -8.37
N ALA A 29 0.21 -9.24 -7.56
CA ALA A 29 -0.76 -10.20 -7.06
C ALA A 29 -1.52 -9.62 -5.85
N GLN A 30 -2.63 -10.26 -5.53
CA GLN A 30 -3.34 -10.02 -4.28
C GLN A 30 -2.44 -10.31 -3.08
N HIS A 31 -2.30 -9.33 -2.19
CA HIS A 31 -1.56 -9.46 -0.95
C HIS A 31 -2.13 -8.52 0.12
N SER A 32 -1.57 -8.59 1.33
CA SER A 32 -1.89 -7.70 2.44
C SER A 32 -0.66 -7.37 3.27
N THR A 33 -0.75 -6.31 4.06
CA THR A 33 0.23 -6.02 5.12
C THR A 33 -0.09 -6.82 6.37
N ARG A 34 0.92 -6.98 7.25
CA ARG A 34 0.73 -7.62 8.56
C ARG A 34 -0.20 -6.78 9.45
N ALA A 35 -0.80 -7.44 10.45
CA ALA A 35 -1.51 -6.76 11.53
C ALA A 35 -0.69 -5.61 12.13
N GLY A 36 -1.33 -4.46 12.37
CA GLY A 36 -0.70 -3.24 12.87
C GLY A 36 0.19 -2.48 11.88
N VAL A 37 0.37 -2.97 10.64
CA VAL A 37 1.16 -2.30 9.60
C VAL A 37 0.26 -1.65 8.56
N TRP A 38 0.37 -0.34 8.45
CA TRP A 38 -0.24 0.45 7.39
C TRP A 38 0.74 0.59 6.23
N ALA A 39 0.23 0.59 4.99
CA ALA A 39 1.02 0.96 3.82
C ALA A 39 0.50 2.26 3.20
N ARG A 40 1.44 3.12 2.80
CA ARG A 40 1.20 4.30 1.97
C ARG A 40 1.91 4.09 0.63
N VAL A 41 1.14 3.96 -0.43
CA VAL A 41 1.62 3.83 -1.81
C VAL A 41 1.72 5.23 -2.40
N VAL A 42 2.93 5.66 -2.73
CA VAL A 42 3.21 7.00 -3.25
C VAL A 42 3.64 6.90 -4.70
N VAL A 43 2.84 7.48 -5.59
CA VAL A 43 3.18 7.65 -7.01
C VAL A 43 4.02 8.91 -7.16
N LEU A 44 5.08 8.82 -7.94
CA LEU A 44 5.98 9.92 -8.28
C LEU A 44 5.72 10.43 -9.70
N GLU A 45 5.38 9.52 -10.61
CA GLU A 45 5.12 9.82 -12.02
C GLU A 45 4.07 8.85 -12.57
N GLY A 46 3.27 9.32 -13.51
CA GLY A 46 2.23 8.53 -14.16
C GLY A 46 1.05 8.24 -13.24
N SER A 47 0.42 7.10 -13.47
CA SER A 47 -0.74 6.65 -12.71
C SER A 47 -0.65 5.15 -12.40
N LEU A 48 -1.21 4.76 -11.25
CA LEU A 48 -1.20 3.38 -10.81
C LEU A 48 -2.65 2.91 -10.57
N PRO A 49 -3.24 2.12 -11.47
CA PRO A 49 -4.45 1.38 -11.17
C PRO A 49 -4.19 0.47 -9.96
N PHE A 50 -5.08 0.54 -8.98
CA PHE A 50 -4.93 -0.10 -7.69
C PHE A 50 -6.28 -0.59 -7.21
N ARG A 51 -6.35 -1.86 -6.82
CA ARG A 51 -7.60 -2.52 -6.42
C ARG A 51 -7.55 -2.82 -4.92
N PHE A 52 -8.51 -2.28 -4.18
CA PHE A 52 -8.84 -2.76 -2.84
C PHE A 52 -9.85 -3.89 -2.99
N LEU A 53 -9.67 -4.98 -2.25
CA LEU A 53 -10.53 -6.17 -2.36
C LEU A 53 -11.47 -6.34 -1.16
N GLU A 54 -11.31 -5.51 -0.12
CA GLU A 54 -12.05 -5.58 1.13
C GLU A 54 -12.26 -4.18 1.72
N PRO A 55 -13.38 -3.92 2.41
CA PRO A 55 -14.53 -4.83 2.60
C PRO A 55 -15.34 -5.06 1.31
N ASP A 56 -15.32 -4.10 0.39
CA ASP A 56 -15.87 -4.19 -0.95
C ASP A 56 -14.76 -4.02 -1.98
N GLU A 57 -14.93 -4.59 -3.17
CA GLU A 57 -14.00 -4.36 -4.27
C GLU A 57 -14.10 -2.92 -4.76
N GLU A 58 -12.98 -2.20 -4.76
CA GLU A 58 -12.87 -0.82 -5.22
C GLU A 58 -11.63 -0.68 -6.10
N LEU A 59 -11.84 -0.33 -7.37
CA LEU A 59 -10.77 0.03 -8.30
C LEU A 59 -10.56 1.55 -8.27
N VAL A 60 -9.34 1.97 -7.95
CA VAL A 60 -8.95 3.39 -7.96
C VAL A 60 -7.70 3.58 -8.82
N VAL A 61 -7.48 4.83 -9.23
CA VAL A 61 -6.23 5.25 -9.86
C VAL A 61 -5.49 6.17 -8.90
N LEU A 62 -4.28 5.77 -8.52
CA LEU A 62 -3.38 6.57 -7.71
C LEU A 62 -2.55 7.50 -8.61
N THR A 63 -2.31 8.71 -8.14
CA THR A 63 -1.50 9.75 -8.82
C THR A 63 -0.57 10.40 -7.80
N PRO A 64 0.38 11.26 -8.22
CA PRO A 64 1.24 11.98 -7.27
C PRO A 64 0.48 12.77 -6.20
N GLU A 65 -0.72 13.25 -6.51
CA GLU A 65 -1.60 14.00 -5.61
C GLU A 65 -2.52 13.08 -4.79
N ARG A 66 -2.67 11.81 -5.20
CA ARG A 66 -3.58 10.83 -4.59
C ARG A 66 -2.85 9.54 -4.22
N PRO A 67 -2.14 9.51 -3.07
CA PRO A 67 -1.48 8.31 -2.58
C PRO A 67 -2.50 7.25 -2.10
N GLY A 68 -2.16 5.97 -2.23
CA GLY A 68 -2.97 4.87 -1.75
C GLY A 68 -2.71 4.56 -0.28
N ILE A 69 -3.73 4.62 0.58
CA ILE A 69 -3.62 4.21 1.99
C ILE A 69 -4.27 2.85 2.19
N VAL A 70 -3.46 1.88 2.60
CA VAL A 70 -3.88 0.50 2.86
C VAL A 70 -3.87 0.24 4.37
N ALA A 71 -5.00 -0.21 4.90
CA ALA A 71 -5.13 -0.60 6.29
C ALA A 71 -4.43 -1.95 6.58
N PRO A 72 -4.06 -2.23 7.83
CA PRO A 72 -3.54 -3.54 8.23
C PRO A 72 -4.45 -4.66 7.75
N THR A 73 -3.84 -5.75 7.27
CA THR A 73 -4.51 -6.97 6.79
C THR A 73 -5.47 -6.78 5.61
N GLN A 74 -5.69 -5.56 5.11
CA GLN A 74 -6.59 -5.29 3.99
C GLN A 74 -5.98 -5.82 2.68
N ARG A 75 -6.72 -6.71 2.00
CA ARG A 75 -6.27 -7.27 0.72
C ARG A 75 -6.36 -6.25 -0.41
N HIS A 76 -5.31 -6.19 -1.22
CA HIS A 76 -5.19 -5.27 -2.34
C HIS A 76 -4.22 -5.79 -3.40
N GLN A 77 -4.22 -5.17 -4.58
CA GLN A 77 -3.24 -5.42 -5.64
C GLN A 77 -2.94 -4.14 -6.43
N ALA A 78 -1.73 -4.03 -6.95
CA ALA A 78 -1.33 -2.95 -7.86
C ALA A 78 -1.25 -3.47 -9.30
N GLU A 79 -1.61 -2.64 -10.28
CA GLU A 79 -1.51 -2.98 -11.71
C GLU A 79 -0.62 -1.96 -12.45
N PRO A 80 0.71 -1.98 -12.23
CA PRO A 80 1.62 -0.96 -12.78
C PRO A 80 1.67 -1.01 -14.31
N GLY A 81 1.34 0.11 -14.96
CA GLY A 81 1.44 0.31 -16.41
C GLY A 81 2.68 1.12 -16.82
N PRO A 82 2.95 1.26 -18.13
CA PRO A 82 4.07 2.04 -18.65
C PRO A 82 4.07 3.48 -18.11
N GLY A 83 5.25 4.01 -17.79
CA GLY A 83 5.43 5.39 -17.32
C GLY A 83 5.15 5.62 -15.82
N VAL A 84 4.67 4.61 -15.08
CA VAL A 84 4.49 4.75 -13.63
C VAL A 84 5.81 4.65 -12.88
N ARG A 85 6.01 5.52 -11.89
CA ARG A 85 7.08 5.40 -10.89
C ARG A 85 6.46 5.55 -9.51
N PHE A 86 6.69 4.61 -8.60
CA PHE A 86 6.10 4.65 -7.27
C PHE A 86 6.95 3.93 -6.22
N TYR A 87 6.67 4.15 -4.94
CA TYR A 87 7.24 3.38 -3.84
C TYR A 87 6.19 3.14 -2.75
N VAL A 88 6.50 2.26 -1.81
CA VAL A 88 5.63 1.96 -0.66
C VAL A 88 6.34 2.31 0.64
N GLU A 89 5.69 3.10 1.48
CA GLU A 89 6.07 3.35 2.87
C GLU A 89 5.25 2.48 3.81
N PHE A 90 5.90 1.87 4.79
CA PHE A 90 5.25 1.09 5.83
C PHE A 90 5.30 1.87 7.14
N HIS A 91 4.13 1.98 7.77
CA HIS A 91 3.91 2.72 8.99
C HIS A 91 3.33 1.81 10.08
N ARG A 92 3.69 2.08 11.33
CA ARG A 92 3.09 1.43 12.51
C ARG A 92 3.07 2.40 13.70
N ALA A 93 2.28 2.09 14.72
CA ALA A 93 2.32 2.82 15.98
C ALA A 93 3.64 2.55 16.73
N GLU A 94 4.07 3.50 17.56
CA GLU A 94 5.21 3.33 18.46
C GLU A 94 4.80 3.63 19.92
N PRO A 95 4.98 2.69 20.87
CA PRO A 95 5.41 1.30 20.64
C PRO A 95 4.38 0.53 19.79
N PRO A 96 4.79 -0.57 19.12
CA PRO A 96 3.87 -1.35 18.29
C PRO A 96 2.70 -1.85 19.14
N LEU A 97 1.48 -1.73 18.62
CA LEU A 97 0.34 -2.42 19.21
C LEU A 97 0.63 -3.93 19.24
N PRO A 98 0.24 -4.64 20.30
CA PRO A 98 0.36 -6.09 20.33
C PRO A 98 -0.35 -6.65 19.10
N SER A 99 0.40 -7.40 18.29
CA SER A 99 -0.17 -8.02 17.08
C SER A 99 -1.18 -9.08 17.53
N ALA A 100 -2.43 -8.95 17.10
CA ALA A 100 -3.37 -10.07 17.20
C ALA A 100 -2.79 -11.27 16.42
N PRO A 101 -2.98 -12.52 16.89
CA PRO A 101 -2.55 -13.69 16.16
C PRO A 101 -3.16 -13.67 14.76
N GLN A 102 -2.32 -13.71 13.73
CA GLN A 102 -2.76 -13.86 12.35
C GLN A 102 -3.04 -15.35 12.15
N THR A 103 -4.32 -15.75 12.23
CA THR A 103 -4.72 -17.11 11.87
C THR A 103 -4.50 -17.29 10.37
N ALA A 104 -3.74 -18.33 10.01
CA ALA A 104 -3.43 -18.70 8.63
C ALA A 104 -4.67 -19.22 7.88
#